data_AF-A0A022RS62-F1
#
_entry.id   AF-A0A022RS62-F1
#
_cell.length_a   1.000
_cell.length_b   1.000
_cell.length_c   1.000
_cell.angle_alpha   90.00
_cell.angle_beta   90.00
_cell.angle_gamma   90.00
#
_symmetry.space_group_name_H-M   'P 1'
#
loop_
_entity.id
_entity.type
_entity.pdbx_description
1 polymer ?
#
loop_
_entity_poly.entity_id
_entity_poly.type
_entity_poly.pdbx_seq_one_letter_code
_entity_poly.pdbx_strand_id
1 'polypeptide(L)'
;GFEDNMLCSEITLEFNDCSKQVLEMESLFVSPDCCREDLANLLKSVQAQEKEKLHLTATIQVLKKSGRPSERLVSHENCTIRQSTGHECMHIQQITEASGTEEAEADAQYDSALKEAIKGVQDAVVAINEYLEEIRYEIAALEAE
;
A
#
# COMPACT_ATOMS: atom_id res chain seq x y z
N GLY A 1 -15.65 -10.48 7.74
CA GLY A 1 -16.85 -9.72 7.33
C GLY A 1 -17.10 -8.53 8.24
N PHE A 2 -17.69 -8.76 9.41
CA PHE A 2 -17.94 -7.70 10.41
C PHE A 2 -16.69 -7.40 11.26
N GLU A 3 -15.91 -8.44 11.61
CA GLU A 3 -14.67 -8.33 12.39
C GLU A 3 -13.55 -7.59 11.65
N ASP A 4 -13.39 -7.83 10.33
CA ASP A 4 -12.38 -7.13 9.51
C ASP A 4 -12.61 -5.61 9.42
N ASN A 5 -13.87 -5.17 9.46
CA ASN A 5 -14.22 -3.75 9.40
C ASN A 5 -13.89 -3.06 10.73
N MET A 6 -14.18 -3.74 11.85
CA MET A 6 -13.91 -3.22 13.19
C MET A 6 -12.40 -3.08 13.46
N LEU A 7 -11.62 -4.10 13.09
CA LEU A 7 -10.14 -4.05 13.15
C LEU A 7 -9.57 -2.92 12.29
N CYS A 8 -10.08 -2.74 11.07
CA CYS A 8 -9.64 -1.65 10.20
C CYS A 8 -9.94 -0.27 10.81
N SER A 9 -11.09 -0.11 11.47
CA SER A 9 -11.46 1.13 12.14
C SER A 9 -10.58 1.42 13.37
N GLU A 10 -10.28 0.40 14.18
CA GLU A 10 -9.44 0.52 15.38
C GLU A 10 -7.99 0.87 15.00
N ILE A 11 -7.42 0.15 14.04
CA ILE A 11 -6.06 0.42 13.52
C ILE A 11 -5.98 1.84 12.93
N THR A 12 -7.03 2.29 12.24
CA THR A 12 -7.07 3.66 11.69
C THR A 12 -7.09 4.71 12.79
N LEU A 13 -7.80 4.48 13.89
CA LEU A 13 -7.83 5.39 15.03
C LEU A 13 -6.46 5.45 15.72
N GLU A 14 -5.86 4.30 16.04
CA GLU A 14 -4.52 4.26 16.66
C GLU A 14 -3.46 4.93 15.78
N PHE A 15 -3.53 4.75 14.46
CA PHE A 15 -2.62 5.42 13.54
C PHE A 15 -2.79 6.95 13.55
N ASN A 16 -4.04 7.43 13.58
CA ASN A 16 -4.32 8.87 13.65
C ASN A 16 -3.83 9.47 14.98
N ASP A 17 -4.04 8.77 16.10
CA ASP A 17 -3.57 9.24 17.40
C ASP A 17 -2.04 9.25 17.48
N CYS A 18 -1.38 8.23 16.93
CA CYS A 18 0.08 8.19 16.81
C CYS A 18 0.61 9.33 15.92
N SER A 19 0.00 9.54 14.75
CA SER A 19 0.37 10.63 13.84
C SER A 19 0.23 12.00 14.50
N LYS A 20 -0.84 12.21 15.29
CA LYS A 20 -1.05 13.44 16.04
C LYS A 20 0.04 13.67 17.08
N GLN A 21 0.43 12.64 17.84
CA GLN A 21 1.51 12.75 18.82
C GLN A 21 2.84 13.12 18.15
N VAL A 22 3.15 12.53 17.00
CA VAL A 22 4.38 12.87 16.26
C VAL A 22 4.36 14.33 15.77
N LEU A 23 3.21 14.83 15.31
CA LEU A 23 3.07 16.25 14.91
C LEU A 23 3.25 17.22 16.10
N GLU A 24 2.76 16.83 17.29
CA GLU A 24 2.98 17.58 18.51
C GLU A 24 4.48 17.60 18.89
N MET A 25 5.17 16.45 18.79
CA MET A 25 6.62 16.36 19.01
C MET A 25 7.43 17.19 18.00
N GLU A 26 7.07 17.14 16.71
CA GLU A 26 7.69 17.99 15.69
C GLU A 26 7.56 19.48 16.02
N SER A 27 6.38 19.90 16.47
CA SER A 27 6.12 21.30 16.85
C SER A 27 6.96 21.73 18.05
N LEU A 28 7.19 20.82 19.00
CA LEU A 28 8.07 21.05 20.14
C LEU A 28 9.53 21.18 19.71
N PHE A 29 10.02 20.34 18.80
CA PHE A 29 11.40 20.40 18.33
C PHE A 29 11.73 21.66 17.51
N VAL A 30 10.75 22.17 16.76
CA VAL A 30 10.87 23.44 16.01
C VAL A 30 10.73 24.66 16.94
N SER A 31 10.31 24.46 18.18
CA SER A 31 10.18 25.58 19.12
C SER A 31 11.53 26.27 19.38
N PRO A 32 11.55 27.60 19.62
CA PRO A 32 12.78 28.34 19.88
C PRO A 32 13.55 27.83 21.11
N ASP A 33 12.85 27.15 22.03
CA ASP A 33 13.42 26.63 23.25
C ASP A 33 14.18 25.30 23.04
N CYS A 34 13.84 24.52 21.99
CA CYS A 34 14.55 23.30 21.63
C CYS A 34 15.54 23.48 20.47
N CYS A 35 15.20 24.27 19.45
CA CYS A 35 16.04 24.49 18.25
C CYS A 35 16.55 23.19 17.57
N ARG A 36 15.78 22.09 17.62
CA ARG A 36 16.15 20.78 17.03
C ARG A 36 15.40 20.54 15.72
N GLU A 37 15.60 21.44 14.76
CA GLU A 37 14.98 21.33 13.43
C GLU A 37 15.38 20.04 12.69
N ASP A 38 16.56 19.51 12.98
CA ASP A 38 17.06 18.22 12.48
C ASP A 38 16.16 17.06 12.93
N LEU A 39 15.87 16.93 14.23
CA LEU A 39 14.95 15.90 14.76
C LEU A 39 13.54 16.07 14.21
N ALA A 40 13.06 17.31 14.08
CA ALA A 40 11.77 17.59 13.47
C ALA A 40 11.72 17.13 12.00
N ASN A 41 12.80 17.32 11.24
CA ASN A 41 12.89 16.87 9.84
C ASN A 41 12.97 15.34 9.72
N LEU A 42 13.64 14.66 10.66
CA LEU A 42 13.65 13.20 10.72
C LEU A 42 12.25 12.64 11.01
N LEU A 43 11.53 13.23 11.97
CA LEU A 43 10.14 12.83 12.25
C LEU A 43 9.20 13.06 11.05
N LYS A 44 9.32 14.19 10.35
CA LYS A 44 8.58 14.43 9.10
C LYS A 44 8.86 13.38 8.04
N SER A 45 10.12 12.98 7.93
CA SER A 45 10.55 11.95 6.98
C SER A 45 9.98 10.58 7.35
N VAL A 46 9.97 10.23 8.64
CA VAL A 46 9.27 9.03 9.15
C VAL A 46 7.78 9.08 8.83
N GLN A 47 7.09 10.20 9.07
CA GLN A 47 5.67 10.33 8.75
C GLN A 47 5.38 10.18 7.26
N ALA A 48 6.22 10.77 6.41
CA ALA A 48 6.09 10.67 4.96
C ALA A 48 6.23 9.21 4.51
N GLN A 49 7.23 8.50 5.02
CA GLN A 49 7.45 7.09 4.69
C GLN A 49 6.34 6.17 5.23
N GLU A 50 5.82 6.42 6.43
CA GLU A 50 4.67 5.67 6.97
C GLU A 50 3.41 5.86 6.11
N LYS A 51 3.16 7.10 5.66
CA LYS A 51 2.05 7.40 4.75
C LYS A 51 2.22 6.70 3.40
N GLU A 52 3.43 6.71 2.84
CA GLU A 52 3.74 6.01 1.60
C GLU A 52 3.58 4.49 1.75
N LYS A 53 4.10 3.90 2.83
CA LYS A 53 3.95 2.49 3.17
C LYS A 53 2.49 2.06 3.24
N LEU A 54 1.64 2.87 3.90
CA LEU A 54 0.19 2.63 3.96
C LEU A 54 -0.46 2.70 2.58
N HIS A 55 -0.12 3.71 1.78
CA HIS A 55 -0.67 3.86 0.43
C HIS A 55 -0.31 2.66 -0.46
N LEU A 56 0.95 2.25 -0.45
CA LEU A 56 1.42 1.10 -1.23
C LEU A 56 0.80 -0.22 -0.73
N THR A 57 0.61 -0.38 0.58
CA THR A 57 -0.07 -1.54 1.16
C THR A 57 -1.53 -1.61 0.70
N ALA A 58 -2.24 -0.49 0.69
CA ALA A 58 -3.61 -0.41 0.15
C ALA A 58 -3.64 -0.74 -1.35
N THR A 59 -2.67 -0.24 -2.13
CA THR A 59 -2.52 -0.57 -3.55
C THR A 59 -2.31 -2.08 -3.76
N ILE A 60 -1.45 -2.72 -2.98
CA ILE A 60 -1.26 -4.19 -3.03
C ILE A 60 -2.58 -4.92 -2.74
N GLN A 61 -3.34 -4.48 -1.74
CA GLN A 61 -4.62 -5.11 -1.40
C GLN A 61 -5.64 -4.95 -2.51
N VAL A 62 -5.73 -3.76 -3.11
CA VAL A 62 -6.62 -3.49 -4.26
C VAL A 62 -6.23 -4.34 -5.46
N LEU A 63 -4.93 -4.40 -5.79
CA LEU A 63 -4.42 -5.25 -6.87
C LEU A 63 -4.79 -6.72 -6.63
N LYS A 64 -4.45 -7.26 -5.46
CA LYS A 64 -4.77 -8.65 -5.09
C LYS A 64 -6.27 -8.94 -5.13
N LYS A 65 -7.12 -8.01 -4.69
CA LYS A 65 -8.58 -8.15 -4.73
C LYS A 65 -9.12 -8.10 -6.16
N SER A 66 -8.53 -7.26 -7.02
CA SER A 66 -8.90 -7.18 -8.43
C SER A 66 -8.49 -8.42 -9.22
N GLY A 67 -7.58 -9.24 -8.68
CA GLY A 67 -7.09 -10.47 -9.26
C GLY A 67 -6.23 -10.24 -10.51
N ARG A 68 -5.50 -11.28 -10.92
CA ARG A 68 -4.86 -11.26 -12.23
C ARG A 68 -5.93 -11.16 -13.33
N PRO A 69 -5.72 -10.32 -14.36
CA PRO A 69 -6.63 -10.22 -15.49
C PRO A 69 -7.02 -11.59 -16.08
N SER A 70 -6.05 -12.50 -16.26
CA SER A 70 -6.27 -13.87 -16.75
C SER A 70 -7.00 -14.81 -15.78
N GLU A 71 -7.06 -14.48 -14.48
CA GLU A 71 -7.74 -15.27 -13.44
C GLU A 71 -9.15 -14.74 -13.12
N ARG A 72 -9.56 -13.61 -13.69
CA ARG A 72 -10.92 -13.09 -13.49
C ARG A 72 -11.92 -14.07 -14.10
N LEU A 73 -12.77 -14.63 -13.24
CA LEU A 73 -13.88 -15.49 -13.64
C LEU A 73 -14.71 -14.79 -14.73
N VAL A 74 -14.85 -15.45 -15.88
CA VAL A 74 -15.74 -15.01 -16.95
C VAL A 74 -17.16 -14.98 -16.41
N SER A 75 -17.72 -13.79 -16.23
CA SER A 75 -19.09 -13.60 -15.77
C SER A 75 -20.08 -14.04 -16.86
N HIS A 76 -20.86 -15.08 -16.58
CA HIS A 76 -21.99 -15.52 -17.41
C HIS A 76 -23.29 -14.77 -17.10
N GLU A 77 -23.23 -13.65 -16.37
CA GLU A 77 -24.40 -12.96 -15.82
C GLU A 77 -25.26 -12.28 -16.90
N ASN A 78 -24.67 -12.00 -18.07
CA ASN A 78 -25.37 -11.56 -19.28
C ASN A 78 -25.49 -12.65 -20.37
N CYS A 79 -25.22 -13.91 -20.04
CA CYS A 79 -25.42 -14.99 -20.99
C CYS A 79 -26.92 -15.23 -21.18
N THR A 80 -27.45 -14.89 -22.36
CA THR A 80 -28.88 -15.00 -22.68
C THR A 80 -29.38 -16.44 -22.88
N ILE A 81 -28.49 -17.44 -22.81
CA ILE A 81 -28.78 -18.83 -23.17
C ILE A 81 -28.94 -19.69 -21.91
N ARG A 82 -30.17 -20.13 -21.62
CA ARG A 82 -30.57 -20.88 -20.41
C ARG A 82 -30.63 -22.41 -20.56
N GLN A 83 -29.97 -23.02 -21.54
CA GLN A 83 -30.04 -24.49 -21.74
C GLN A 83 -28.75 -25.20 -21.28
N SER A 84 -28.94 -26.20 -20.41
CA SER A 84 -27.88 -26.93 -19.70
C SER A 84 -27.19 -28.04 -20.50
N THR A 85 -27.55 -28.25 -21.76
CA THR A 85 -26.98 -29.29 -22.61
C THR A 85 -26.54 -28.70 -23.94
N GLY A 86 -25.28 -28.25 -24.00
CA GLY A 86 -24.63 -27.86 -25.26
C GLY A 86 -24.68 -26.37 -25.61
N HIS A 87 -24.55 -25.48 -24.63
CA HIS A 87 -24.21 -24.10 -24.95
C HIS A 87 -22.70 -24.01 -25.23
N GLU A 88 -22.35 -23.78 -26.50
CA GLU A 88 -21.03 -23.31 -26.90
C GLU A 88 -20.99 -21.84 -26.52
N CYS A 89 -20.47 -21.54 -25.34
CA CYS A 89 -20.27 -20.16 -24.94
C CYS A 89 -19.37 -19.52 -25.99
N MET A 90 -19.86 -18.54 -26.75
CA MET A 90 -19.04 -17.73 -27.66
C MET A 90 -17.96 -16.89 -26.94
N HIS A 91 -17.65 -17.21 -25.67
CA HIS A 91 -16.48 -16.74 -24.94
C HIS A 91 -15.21 -17.54 -25.25
N ILE A 92 -15.27 -18.57 -26.09
CA ILE A 92 -14.15 -18.80 -27.02
C ILE A 92 -14.25 -17.67 -28.05
N GLN A 93 -13.97 -16.45 -27.61
CA GLN A 93 -13.44 -15.46 -28.52
C GLN A 93 -12.27 -16.18 -29.15
N GLN A 94 -12.27 -16.38 -30.48
CA GLN A 94 -11.09 -16.90 -31.16
C GLN A 94 -9.90 -16.20 -30.52
N ILE A 95 -9.00 -16.97 -29.89
CA ILE A 95 -7.77 -16.42 -29.32
C ILE A 95 -6.98 -15.97 -30.53
N THR A 96 -7.34 -14.79 -31.03
CA THR A 96 -6.60 -14.10 -32.04
C THR A 96 -5.32 -13.67 -31.36
N GLU A 97 -4.22 -13.66 -32.11
CA GLU A 97 -2.94 -13.22 -31.58
C GLU A 97 -3.06 -11.83 -30.91
N ALA A 98 -3.94 -10.97 -31.42
CA ALA A 98 -4.25 -9.66 -30.83
C ALA A 98 -4.85 -9.75 -29.41
N SER A 99 -5.91 -10.55 -29.20
CA SER A 99 -6.55 -10.67 -27.88
C SER A 99 -5.66 -11.41 -26.87
N GLY A 100 -4.89 -12.40 -27.30
CA GLY A 100 -3.93 -13.10 -26.43
C GLY A 100 -2.74 -12.22 -26.04
N THR A 101 -2.29 -11.32 -26.93
CA THR A 101 -1.22 -10.36 -26.63
C THR A 101 -1.70 -9.30 -25.63
N GLU A 102 -2.92 -8.79 -25.79
CA GLU A 102 -3.51 -7.82 -24.86
C GLU A 102 -3.64 -8.38 -23.43
N GLU A 103 -4.08 -9.63 -23.28
CA GLU A 103 -4.19 -10.29 -21.97
C GLU A 103 -2.81 -10.51 -21.33
N ALA A 104 -1.81 -10.94 -22.12
CA ALA A 104 -0.45 -11.12 -21.64
C ALA A 104 0.20 -9.78 -21.21
N GLU A 105 -0.07 -8.69 -21.93
CA GLU A 105 0.38 -7.35 -21.55
C GLU A 105 -0.29 -6.87 -20.26
N ALA A 106 -1.59 -7.10 -20.10
CA ALA A 106 -2.32 -6.74 -18.88
C ALA A 106 -1.79 -7.52 -17.66
N ASP A 107 -1.50 -8.82 -17.81
CA ASP A 107 -0.90 -9.63 -16.75
C ASP A 107 0.51 -9.17 -16.40
N ALA A 108 1.33 -8.83 -17.40
CA ALA A 108 2.67 -8.30 -17.16
C ALA A 108 2.64 -6.95 -16.42
N GLN A 109 1.72 -6.06 -16.78
CA GLN A 109 1.51 -4.79 -16.08
C GLN A 109 1.05 -5.01 -14.64
N TYR A 110 0.12 -5.94 -14.41
CA TYR A 110 -0.33 -6.31 -13.07
C TYR A 110 0.83 -6.82 -12.20
N ASP A 111 1.61 -7.77 -12.73
CA ASP A 111 2.74 -8.36 -12.00
C ASP A 111 3.85 -7.31 -11.74
N SER A 112 4.08 -6.38 -12.67
CA SER A 112 5.02 -5.28 -12.48
C SER A 112 4.54 -4.34 -11.36
N ALA A 113 3.30 -3.86 -11.44
CA ALA A 113 2.73 -2.96 -10.44
C ALA A 113 2.71 -3.58 -9.04
N LEU A 114 2.40 -4.88 -8.94
CA LEU A 114 2.42 -5.60 -7.67
C LEU A 114 3.84 -5.69 -7.09
N LYS A 115 4.83 -6.01 -7.92
CA LYS A 115 6.24 -6.07 -7.50
C LYS A 115 6.78 -4.70 -7.08
N GLU A 116 6.48 -3.66 -7.83
CA GLU A 116 6.86 -2.29 -7.52
C GLU A 116 6.25 -1.83 -6.19
N ALA A 117 4.96 -2.10 -5.96
CA ALA A 117 4.32 -1.75 -4.71
C ALA A 117 4.91 -2.52 -3.52
N ILE A 118 5.22 -3.81 -3.67
CA ILE A 118 5.89 -4.60 -2.61
C ILE A 118 7.28 -4.05 -2.32
N LYS A 119 8.05 -3.74 -3.36
CA LYS A 119 9.38 -3.18 -3.20
C LYS A 119 9.32 -1.82 -2.50
N GLY A 120 8.40 -0.93 -2.91
CA GLY A 120 8.24 0.36 -2.26
C GLY A 120 7.86 0.26 -0.78
N VAL A 121 7.05 -0.74 -0.39
CA VAL A 121 6.79 -1.02 1.04
C VAL A 121 8.08 -1.41 1.77
N GLN A 122 8.91 -2.26 1.17
CA GLN A 122 10.20 -2.66 1.77
C GLN A 122 11.15 -1.47 1.89
N ASP A 123 11.27 -0.66 0.84
CA ASP A 123 12.12 0.53 0.81
C ASP A 123 11.67 1.54 1.88
N ALA A 124 10.37 1.77 2.03
CA ALA A 124 9.81 2.63 3.07
C ALA A 124 10.13 2.09 4.48
N VAL A 125 10.01 0.78 4.72
CA VAL A 125 10.36 0.17 6.02
C VAL A 125 11.85 0.34 6.33
N VAL A 126 12.73 0.19 5.35
CA VAL A 126 14.16 0.42 5.53
C VAL A 126 14.42 1.87 5.91
N ALA A 127 13.87 2.83 5.14
CA ALA A 127 14.03 4.25 5.40
C ALA A 127 13.51 4.67 6.78
N ILE A 128 12.35 4.16 7.20
CA ILE A 128 11.80 4.42 8.55
C ILE A 128 12.78 3.93 9.63
N ASN A 129 13.32 2.74 9.49
CA ASN A 129 14.25 2.19 10.47
C ASN A 129 15.55 3.00 10.54
N GLU A 130 16.06 3.47 9.40
CA GLU A 130 17.23 4.36 9.33
C GLU A 130 16.96 5.68 10.06
N TYR A 131 15.85 6.36 9.77
CA TYR A 131 15.49 7.61 10.45
C TYR A 131 15.24 7.43 11.95
N LEU A 132 14.62 6.32 12.36
CA LEU A 132 14.42 6.03 13.78
C LEU A 132 15.74 5.74 14.49
N GLU A 133 16.72 5.15 13.81
CA GLU A 133 18.07 4.97 14.37
C GLU A 133 18.79 6.32 14.51
N GLU A 134 18.71 7.20 13.51
CA GLU A 134 19.27 8.55 13.61
C GLU A 134 18.65 9.33 14.78
N ILE A 135 17.33 9.28 14.95
CA ILE A 135 16.65 9.88 16.11
C ILE A 135 17.18 9.30 17.43
N ARG A 136 17.38 7.98 17.52
CA ARG A 136 17.94 7.34 18.73
C ARG A 136 19.35 7.85 19.04
N TYR A 137 20.21 7.97 18.04
CA TYR A 137 21.57 8.49 18.22
C TYR A 137 21.54 9.95 18.70
N GLU A 138 20.70 10.78 18.11
CA GLU A 138 20.57 12.19 18.45
C GLU A 138 20.02 12.41 19.87
N ILE A 139 19.07 11.60 20.30
CA ILE A 139 18.56 11.63 21.69
C ILE A 139 19.66 11.18 22.67
N ALA A 140 20.37 10.10 22.36
CA ALA A 140 21.44 9.60 23.23
C ALA A 140 22.58 10.62 23.38
N ALA A 141 22.87 11.40 22.32
CA ALA A 141 23.84 12.49 22.39
C ALA A 141 23.39 13.60 23.34
N LEU A 142 22.10 13.98 23.29
CA LEU A 142 21.53 14.97 24.22
C LEU A 142 21.53 14.51 25.68
N GLU A 143 21.27 13.23 25.94
CA GLU A 143 21.24 12.69 27.31
C GLU A 143 22.64 12.57 27.95
N ALA A 144 23.69 12.61 27.13
CA ALA A 144 25.07 12.51 27.58
C ALA A 144 25.71 13.87 27.94
N GLU A 145 25.02 14.99 27.64
CA GLU A 145 25.40 16.37 28.00
C GLU A 145 24.83 16.80 29.36
#